data_AF-A0A7S3IAK1-F1
#
_entry.id   AF-A0A7S3IAK1-F1
#
_cell.length_a   1.000
_cell.length_b   1.000
_cell.length_c   1.000
_cell.angle_alpha   90.00
_cell.angle_beta   90.00
_cell.angle_gamma   90.00
#
_symmetry.space_group_name_H-M   'P 1'
#
loop_
_entity.id
_entity.type
_entity.pdbx_description
1 polymer ?
#
loop_
_entity_poly.entity_id
_entity_poly.type
_entity_poly.pdbx_seq_one_letter_code
_entity_poly.pdbx_strand_id
1 'polypeptide(L)'
;MSSIGNYKGVMLCNRPTQIKEPEKAKPFISRVDPKDQLGTNPPVKKTFKTKRKPNMVLAKHKHWLQKIQSQKNQQAAQEQEQEALKTSKRKNFSKSMDKQRKKLLETSDPVEKAKVVSKDKPKISPELYNTVKNFDKPKWAMTQEENQQHEEKEVDNLLKFVEELDYDKYIEDLEVKHALEIIKNRVTKIIQEKPELKEKAFPKTVHFKESQPKHPKEEPAWDTSTNPESKEDKYLKEAKKIADKILKEQPNLKNIHSNSSIRQLIMESLNAEPPKITVVNEGPVKKNVIDASNLPYLHRNPAI
;
A
#
# COMPACT_ATOMS: atom_id res chain seq x y z
N MET A 1 12.55 59.13 78.62
CA MET A 1 11.75 59.71 77.52
C MET A 1 12.60 59.81 76.27
N SER A 2 12.37 58.96 75.26
CA SER A 2 12.47 59.31 73.84
C SER A 2 12.04 58.10 73.00
N SER A 3 11.10 58.38 72.12
CA SER A 3 10.30 57.46 71.32
C SER A 3 11.09 56.89 70.13
N ILE A 4 11.24 55.57 70.05
CA ILE A 4 11.69 54.91 68.81
C ILE A 4 10.48 54.88 67.86
N GLY A 5 10.52 55.73 66.84
CA GLY A 5 9.48 55.84 65.83
C GLY A 5 9.43 54.60 64.92
N ASN A 6 8.21 54.20 64.58
CA ASN A 6 7.87 53.22 63.56
C ASN A 6 8.53 53.51 62.21
N TYR A 7 9.59 52.79 61.85
CA TYR A 7 10.04 52.67 60.46
C TYR A 7 9.20 51.58 59.74
N LYS A 8 7.96 51.93 59.39
CA LYS A 8 7.23 51.23 58.32
C LYS A 8 7.73 51.76 56.98
N GLY A 9 8.64 51.04 56.33
CA GLY A 9 9.03 51.39 54.95
C GLY A 9 10.43 51.01 54.48
N VAL A 10 11.22 50.25 55.23
CA VAL A 10 12.52 49.76 54.74
C VAL A 10 12.31 48.43 54.02
N MET A 11 12.01 48.49 52.71
CA MET A 11 12.10 47.34 51.82
C MET A 11 13.59 47.00 51.65
N LEU A 12 14.11 46.14 52.53
CA LEU A 12 15.40 45.47 52.35
C LEU A 12 15.31 44.53 51.14
N CYS A 13 15.48 45.10 49.94
CA CYS A 13 15.71 44.31 48.74
C CYS A 13 17.13 43.74 48.82
N ASN A 14 17.26 42.47 49.18
CA ASN A 14 18.48 41.69 48.98
C ASN A 14 18.77 41.61 47.48
N ARG A 15 19.54 42.58 46.96
CA ARG A 15 20.02 42.58 45.58
C ARG A 15 21.15 41.53 45.51
N PRO A 16 21.05 40.49 44.67
CA PRO A 16 22.14 39.54 44.52
C PRO A 16 23.38 40.29 44.04
N THR A 17 24.46 40.17 44.80
CA THR A 17 25.79 40.69 44.51
C THR A 17 26.39 39.98 43.29
N GLN A 18 25.85 40.25 42.11
CA GLN A 18 26.61 40.09 40.87
C GLN A 18 27.38 41.39 40.66
N ILE A 19 28.57 41.45 41.26
CA ILE A 19 29.60 42.42 40.91
C ILE A 19 30.01 42.07 39.47
N LYS A 20 29.33 42.66 38.48
CA LYS A 20 29.90 42.78 37.15
C LYS A 20 30.97 43.86 37.28
N GLU A 21 32.23 43.46 37.10
CA GLU A 21 33.32 44.41 36.95
C GLU A 21 32.92 45.47 35.91
N PRO A 22 33.08 46.76 36.20
CA PRO A 22 32.85 47.78 35.19
C PRO A 22 33.90 47.59 34.10
N GLU A 23 33.48 47.20 32.90
CA GLU A 23 34.32 47.32 31.71
C GLU A 23 34.83 48.76 31.69
N LYS A 24 36.15 48.94 31.82
CA LYS A 24 36.77 50.27 31.81
C LYS A 24 36.36 50.95 30.51
N ALA A 25 35.42 51.89 30.60
CA ALA A 25 35.00 52.69 29.47
C ALA A 25 36.24 53.39 28.91
N LYS A 26 36.60 53.07 27.67
CA LYS A 26 37.68 53.77 26.98
C LYS A 26 37.31 55.27 26.99
N PRO A 27 38.23 56.17 27.33
CA PRO A 27 37.93 57.59 27.36
C PRO A 27 37.37 58.02 26.00
N PHE A 28 36.38 58.91 26.02
CA PHE A 28 35.82 59.47 24.81
C PHE A 28 36.93 60.21 24.05
N ILE A 29 37.38 59.60 22.94
CA ILE A 29 38.38 60.18 22.06
C ILE A 29 37.69 61.32 21.32
N SER A 30 37.79 62.54 21.86
CA SER A 30 37.17 63.74 21.29
C SER A 30 37.90 64.30 20.07
N ARG A 31 39.06 63.71 19.73
CA ARG A 31 39.89 64.13 18.60
C ARG A 31 40.13 62.96 17.66
N VAL A 32 39.83 63.18 16.38
CA VAL A 32 40.21 62.27 15.29
C VAL A 32 41.73 62.11 15.32
N ASP A 33 42.23 60.88 15.34
CA ASP A 33 43.67 60.61 15.29
C ASP A 33 44.25 61.21 13.99
N PRO A 34 45.31 62.03 14.05
CA PRO A 34 45.83 62.76 12.89
C PRO A 34 46.43 61.86 11.79
N LYS A 35 46.54 60.55 12.03
CA LYS A 35 46.94 59.55 11.03
C LYS A 35 45.79 59.16 10.09
N ASP A 36 44.54 59.32 10.53
CA ASP A 36 43.38 58.96 9.71
C ASP A 36 42.97 60.15 8.84
N GLN A 37 43.14 60.00 7.53
CA GLN A 37 42.67 60.99 6.57
C GLN A 37 41.14 61.09 6.66
N LEU A 38 40.65 62.26 7.07
CA LEU A 38 39.23 62.60 7.07
C LEU A 38 38.66 62.37 5.66
N GLY A 39 37.66 61.49 5.54
CA GLY A 39 36.93 61.24 4.30
C GLY A 39 37.23 59.94 3.55
N THR A 40 38.23 59.15 3.96
CA THR A 40 38.57 57.88 3.29
C THR A 40 38.12 56.61 4.01
N ASN A 41 37.53 56.73 5.21
CA ASN A 41 37.02 55.58 5.96
C ASN A 41 35.49 55.50 5.82
N PRO A 42 34.95 54.76 4.83
CA PRO A 42 33.51 54.52 4.79
C PRO A 42 33.09 53.89 6.13
N PRO A 43 31.97 54.31 6.72
CA PRO A 43 31.54 53.77 8.01
C PRO A 43 31.46 52.25 7.88
N VAL A 44 32.16 51.52 8.77
CA VAL A 44 32.15 50.05 8.80
C VAL A 44 30.69 49.61 8.77
N LYS A 45 30.27 49.02 7.65
CA LYS A 45 28.90 48.56 7.46
C LYS A 45 28.65 47.52 8.55
N LYS A 46 27.97 47.91 9.62
CA LYS A 46 27.50 46.99 10.64
C LYS A 46 26.53 46.05 9.93
N THR A 47 27.01 44.90 9.48
CA THR A 47 26.14 43.86 8.93
C THR A 47 25.30 43.39 10.10
N PHE A 48 24.07 43.87 10.21
CA PHE A 48 23.09 43.30 11.11
C PHE A 48 22.94 41.83 10.68
N LYS A 49 23.54 40.91 11.44
CA LYS A 49 23.31 39.47 11.29
C LYS A 49 21.86 39.24 11.68
N THR A 50 20.93 39.48 10.76
CA THR A 50 19.55 39.12 10.95
C THR A 50 19.54 37.60 11.07
N LYS A 51 19.18 37.08 12.26
CA LYS A 51 18.98 35.66 12.43
C LYS A 51 17.88 35.26 11.45
N ARG A 52 18.25 34.59 10.36
CA ARG A 52 17.28 34.09 9.38
C ARG A 52 16.29 33.22 10.17
N LYS A 53 15.00 33.55 10.08
CA LYS A 53 13.97 32.72 10.69
C LYS A 53 14.10 31.31 10.08
N PRO A 54 14.15 30.25 10.89
CA PRO A 54 14.28 28.90 10.36
C PRO A 54 13.10 28.63 9.43
N ASN A 55 13.37 27.96 8.31
CA ASN A 55 12.33 27.61 7.35
C ASN A 55 11.34 26.65 8.02
N MET A 56 10.17 27.17 8.37
CA MET A 56 9.12 26.45 9.09
C MET A 56 8.63 25.22 8.33
N VAL A 57 8.69 25.25 6.99
CA VAL A 57 8.33 24.12 6.14
C VAL A 57 9.31 22.96 6.35
N LEU A 58 10.61 23.24 6.36
CA LEU A 58 11.65 22.21 6.60
C LEU A 58 11.56 21.65 8.03
N ALA A 59 11.26 22.48 9.02
CA ALA A 59 11.07 22.02 10.40
C ALA A 59 9.86 21.08 10.54
N LYS A 60 8.72 21.45 9.92
CA LYS A 60 7.52 20.59 9.87
C LYS A 60 7.78 19.29 9.11
N HIS A 61 8.49 19.36 7.99
CA HIS A 61 8.84 18.17 7.20
C HIS A 61 9.76 17.23 7.97
N LYS A 62 10.79 17.75 8.65
CA LYS A 62 11.66 16.94 9.53
C LYS A 62 10.85 16.23 10.62
N HIS A 63 9.92 16.94 11.26
CA HIS A 63 9.06 16.34 12.27
C HIS A 63 8.14 15.27 11.68
N TRP A 64 7.59 15.52 10.49
CA TRP A 64 6.79 14.53 9.76
C TRP A 64 7.60 13.28 9.41
N LEU A 65 8.83 13.42 8.92
CA LEU A 65 9.72 12.28 8.65
C LEU A 65 10.02 11.47 9.91
N GLN A 66 10.31 12.15 11.03
CA GLN A 66 10.50 11.47 12.32
C GLN A 66 9.24 10.71 12.77
N LYS A 67 8.06 11.30 12.58
CA LYS A 67 6.78 10.64 12.89
C LYS A 67 6.56 9.41 12.03
N ILE A 68 6.79 9.51 10.71
CA ILE A 68 6.69 8.39 9.78
C ILE A 68 7.65 7.26 10.17
N GLN A 69 8.89 7.60 10.53
CA GLN A 69 9.87 6.61 10.96
C GLN A 69 9.48 5.93 12.28
N SER A 70 8.97 6.69 13.25
CA SER A 70 8.41 6.13 14.48
C SER A 70 7.23 5.19 14.19
N GLN A 71 6.35 5.55 13.25
CA GLN A 71 5.21 4.73 12.86
C GLN A 71 5.65 3.41 12.20
N LYS A 72 6.64 3.46 11.30
CA LYS A 72 7.22 2.24 10.70
C LYS A 72 7.84 1.33 11.77
N ASN A 73 8.58 1.91 12.71
CA ASN A 73 9.19 1.13 13.80
C ASN A 73 8.13 0.49 14.71
N GLN A 74 7.03 1.19 15.00
CA GLN A 74 5.92 0.63 15.78
C GLN A 74 5.23 -0.52 15.05
N GLN A 75 4.99 -0.38 13.74
CA GLN A 75 4.40 -1.45 12.92
C GLN A 75 5.32 -2.69 12.87
N ALA A 76 6.61 -2.49 12.64
CA ALA A 76 7.60 -3.58 12.64
C ALA A 76 7.67 -4.27 14.00
N ALA A 77 7.62 -3.53 15.11
CA ALA A 77 7.60 -4.10 16.44
C ALA A 77 6.33 -4.93 16.72
N GLN A 78 5.17 -4.44 16.30
CA GLN A 78 3.90 -5.19 16.42
C GLN A 78 3.92 -6.48 15.60
N GLU A 79 4.46 -6.44 14.40
CA GLU A 79 4.59 -7.61 13.52
C GLU A 79 5.51 -8.68 14.15
N GLN A 80 6.68 -8.26 14.67
CA GLN A 80 7.59 -9.14 15.40
C GLN A 80 6.95 -9.76 16.64
N GLU A 81 6.16 -9.00 17.39
CA GLU A 81 5.43 -9.52 18.56
C GLU A 81 4.39 -10.56 18.16
N GLN A 82 3.63 -10.31 17.09
CA GLN A 82 2.68 -11.29 16.56
C GLN A 82 3.35 -12.57 16.07
N GLU A 83 4.48 -12.45 15.39
CA GLU A 83 5.26 -13.60 14.94
C GLU A 83 5.86 -14.38 16.12
N ALA A 84 6.39 -13.69 17.13
CA ALA A 84 6.84 -14.31 18.38
C ALA A 84 5.68 -15.04 19.10
N LEU A 85 4.48 -14.49 19.09
CA LEU A 85 3.29 -15.12 19.66
C LEU A 85 2.89 -16.37 18.85
N LYS A 86 2.86 -16.28 17.51
CA LYS A 86 2.54 -17.41 16.61
C LYS A 86 3.56 -18.54 16.74
N THR A 87 4.84 -18.22 16.76
CA THR A 87 5.92 -19.20 16.93
C THR A 87 5.86 -19.85 18.32
N SER A 88 5.58 -19.07 19.37
CA SER A 88 5.39 -19.60 20.73
C SER A 88 4.17 -20.53 20.82
N LYS A 89 3.03 -20.14 20.22
CA LYS A 89 1.84 -21.00 20.13
C LYS A 89 2.14 -22.30 19.38
N ARG A 90 2.84 -22.23 18.23
CA ARG A 90 3.26 -23.41 17.46
C ARG A 90 4.18 -24.34 18.25
N LYS A 91 5.18 -23.79 18.95
CA LYS A 91 6.09 -24.55 19.82
C LYS A 91 5.33 -25.23 20.96
N ASN A 92 4.38 -24.53 21.60
CA ASN A 92 3.57 -25.09 22.67
C ASN A 92 2.64 -26.20 22.17
N PHE A 93 2.03 -26.03 20.99
CA PHE A 93 1.21 -27.06 20.36
C PHE A 93 2.04 -28.31 20.02
N SER A 94 3.21 -28.14 19.40
CA SER A 94 4.14 -29.24 19.11
C SER A 94 4.49 -30.02 20.37
N LYS A 95 4.90 -29.32 21.44
CA LYS A 95 5.20 -29.96 22.74
C LYS A 95 4.01 -30.72 23.32
N SER A 96 2.79 -30.22 23.13
CA SER A 96 1.57 -30.91 23.58
C SER A 96 1.32 -32.20 22.78
N MET A 97 1.46 -32.13 21.46
CA MET A 97 1.32 -33.29 20.58
C MET A 97 2.38 -34.35 20.86
N ASP A 98 3.64 -33.93 21.08
CA ASP A 98 4.74 -34.84 21.42
C ASP A 98 4.48 -35.56 22.75
N LYS A 99 3.92 -34.86 23.75
CA LYS A 99 3.49 -35.47 25.01
C LYS A 99 2.38 -36.49 24.81
N GLN A 100 1.37 -36.19 23.98
CA GLN A 100 0.30 -37.13 23.65
C GLN A 100 0.85 -38.37 22.92
N ARG A 101 1.74 -38.17 21.94
CA ARG A 101 2.40 -39.25 21.21
C ARG A 101 3.23 -40.14 22.14
N LYS A 102 3.99 -39.54 23.05
CA LYS A 102 4.77 -40.28 24.05
C LYS A 102 3.87 -41.08 24.98
N LYS A 103 2.77 -40.49 25.46
CA LYS A 103 1.77 -41.18 26.29
C LYS A 103 1.19 -42.40 25.57
N LEU A 104 0.82 -42.27 24.29
CA LEU A 104 0.35 -43.40 23.48
C LEU A 104 1.41 -44.51 23.34
N LEU A 105 2.68 -44.12 23.20
CA LEU A 105 3.80 -45.06 23.09
C LEU A 105 4.07 -45.81 24.41
N GLU A 106 3.84 -45.15 25.55
CA GLU A 106 3.97 -45.72 26.89
C GLU A 106 2.78 -46.61 27.26
N THR A 107 1.57 -46.27 26.81
CA THR A 107 0.35 -47.09 27.06
C THR A 107 0.23 -48.30 26.13
N SER A 108 1.07 -48.41 25.09
CA SER A 108 1.12 -49.63 24.27
C SER A 108 1.98 -50.69 24.99
N ASP A 109 1.34 -51.76 25.45
CA ASP A 109 2.02 -52.89 26.10
C ASP A 109 3.09 -53.52 25.19
N PRO A 110 4.26 -53.91 25.72
CA PRO A 110 5.33 -54.52 24.91
C PRO A 110 4.96 -55.88 24.30
N VAL A 111 3.83 -56.48 24.68
CA VAL A 111 3.38 -57.79 24.18
C VAL A 111 2.76 -57.70 22.77
N GLU A 112 2.26 -56.54 22.34
CA GLU A 112 1.68 -56.37 20.98
C GLU A 112 2.69 -55.90 19.92
N LYS A 113 3.83 -55.33 20.33
CA LYS A 113 4.88 -54.88 19.38
C LYS A 113 5.59 -56.02 18.64
N ALA A 114 5.44 -57.27 19.09
CA ALA A 114 6.04 -58.45 18.44
C ALA A 114 5.08 -59.25 17.55
N LYS A 115 3.77 -58.96 17.53
CA LYS A 115 2.78 -59.73 16.75
C LYS A 115 2.22 -59.02 15.51
N VAL A 116 2.59 -57.77 15.25
CA VAL A 116 2.24 -57.05 14.00
C VAL A 116 3.47 -56.93 13.09
N VAL A 117 4.12 -58.07 12.84
CA VAL A 117 4.89 -58.31 11.61
C VAL A 117 4.14 -59.40 10.85
N SER A 118 2.85 -59.15 10.58
CA SER A 118 2.10 -59.92 9.60
C SER A 118 2.64 -59.56 8.21
N LYS A 119 3.33 -60.55 7.63
CA LYS A 119 3.50 -60.70 6.18
C LYS A 119 2.12 -60.65 5.54
N ASP A 120 1.66 -59.48 5.13
CA ASP A 120 0.64 -59.26 4.10
C ASP A 120 0.57 -57.74 3.84
N LYS A 121 1.63 -57.23 3.21
CA LYS A 121 1.49 -55.97 2.47
C LYS A 121 0.78 -56.32 1.16
N PRO A 122 -0.39 -55.73 0.84
CA PRO A 122 -0.89 -55.78 -0.52
C PRO A 122 0.20 -55.16 -1.42
N LYS A 123 0.72 -55.95 -2.36
CA LYS A 123 1.60 -55.45 -3.42
C LYS A 123 0.77 -54.55 -4.32
N ILE A 124 0.60 -53.31 -3.89
CA ILE A 124 0.16 -52.21 -4.75
C ILE A 124 1.18 -52.13 -5.87
N SER A 125 0.71 -52.22 -7.12
CA SER A 125 1.55 -52.20 -8.30
C SER A 125 2.44 -50.95 -8.29
N PRO A 126 3.67 -51.03 -8.83
CA PRO A 126 4.57 -49.90 -8.90
C PRO A 126 3.98 -48.63 -9.56
N GLU A 127 2.96 -48.76 -10.38
CA GLU A 127 2.37 -47.62 -11.09
C GLU A 127 1.46 -46.76 -10.19
N LEU A 128 0.91 -47.29 -9.11
CA LEU A 128 0.00 -46.57 -8.21
C LEU A 128 0.70 -45.77 -7.09
N TYR A 129 2.01 -45.96 -6.85
CA TYR A 129 2.73 -45.18 -5.84
C TYR A 129 3.14 -43.78 -6.31
N ASN A 130 3.08 -43.52 -7.62
CA ASN A 130 3.42 -42.21 -8.19
C ASN A 130 2.26 -41.23 -8.14
N THR A 131 1.02 -41.69 -8.17
CA THR A 131 -0.18 -40.83 -8.16
C THR A 131 -0.63 -40.42 -6.77
N VAL A 132 -0.25 -41.17 -5.73
CA VAL A 132 -0.63 -40.90 -4.32
C VAL A 132 0.39 -40.01 -3.58
N LYS A 133 1.59 -39.79 -4.13
CA LYS A 133 2.65 -38.98 -3.49
C LYS A 133 2.50 -37.47 -3.68
N ASN A 134 1.62 -37.02 -4.58
CA ASN A 134 1.40 -35.59 -4.86
C ASN A 134 0.17 -35.04 -4.13
N PHE A 135 -0.09 -35.47 -2.90
CA PHE A 135 -1.00 -34.73 -2.02
C PHE A 135 -0.25 -33.54 -1.42
N ASP A 136 0.14 -32.60 -2.29
CA ASP A 136 0.47 -31.26 -1.84
C ASP A 136 -0.75 -30.68 -1.14
N LYS A 137 -0.49 -29.91 -0.08
CA LYS A 137 -1.56 -29.17 0.59
C LYS A 137 -2.27 -28.33 -0.47
N PRO A 138 -3.61 -28.29 -0.50
CA PRO A 138 -4.31 -27.50 -1.49
C PRO A 138 -3.91 -26.02 -1.35
N LYS A 139 -3.89 -25.26 -2.46
CA LYS A 139 -3.33 -23.88 -2.50
C LYS A 139 -3.91 -22.94 -1.42
N TRP A 140 -5.17 -23.14 -1.00
CA TRP A 140 -5.82 -22.36 0.07
C TRP A 140 -5.27 -22.61 1.48
N ALA A 141 -4.50 -23.69 1.68
CA ALA A 141 -3.86 -24.05 2.94
C ALA A 141 -2.35 -23.73 2.97
N MET A 142 -1.79 -23.16 1.90
CA MET A 142 -0.40 -22.72 1.83
C MET A 142 -0.25 -21.24 2.22
N THR A 143 0.90 -20.88 2.77
CA THR A 143 1.28 -19.47 2.93
C THR A 143 1.66 -18.85 1.58
N GLN A 144 1.73 -17.52 1.50
CA GLN A 144 2.07 -16.83 0.25
C GLN A 144 3.46 -17.24 -0.28
N GLU A 145 4.45 -17.41 0.59
CA GLU A 145 5.79 -17.88 0.23
C GLU A 145 5.80 -19.36 -0.21
N GLU A 146 5.02 -20.21 0.47
CA GLU A 146 4.89 -21.63 0.08
C GLU A 146 4.20 -21.75 -1.29
N ASN A 147 3.24 -20.88 -1.60
CA ASN A 147 2.56 -20.87 -2.90
C ASN A 147 3.51 -20.42 -4.03
N GLN A 148 4.35 -19.40 -3.80
CA GLN A 148 5.36 -18.98 -4.78
C GLN A 148 6.36 -20.11 -5.07
N GLN A 149 6.82 -20.81 -4.05
CA GLN A 149 7.71 -21.97 -4.23
C GLN A 149 7.01 -23.15 -4.93
N HIS A 150 5.70 -23.30 -4.75
CA HIS A 150 4.91 -24.30 -5.46
C HIS A 150 4.81 -23.96 -6.95
N GLU A 151 4.56 -22.70 -7.28
CA GLU A 151 4.55 -22.19 -8.65
C GLU A 151 5.92 -22.33 -9.33
N GLU A 152 7.02 -22.01 -8.65
CA GLU A 152 8.38 -22.22 -9.18
C GLU A 152 8.66 -23.69 -9.48
N LYS A 153 8.23 -24.60 -8.61
CA LYS A 153 8.37 -26.06 -8.85
C LYS A 153 7.50 -26.55 -10.00
N GLU A 154 6.29 -26.00 -10.17
CA GLU A 154 5.44 -26.30 -11.34
C GLU A 154 6.15 -25.88 -12.64
N VAL A 155 6.80 -24.71 -12.64
CA VAL A 155 7.59 -24.20 -13.77
C VAL A 155 8.79 -25.11 -14.07
N ASP A 156 9.56 -25.49 -13.04
CA ASP A 156 10.69 -26.42 -13.21
C ASP A 156 10.24 -27.80 -13.73
N ASN A 157 9.10 -28.30 -13.26
CA ASN A 157 8.51 -29.54 -13.75
C ASN A 157 8.09 -29.43 -15.23
N LEU A 158 7.57 -28.28 -15.65
CA LEU A 158 7.20 -28.03 -17.06
C LEU A 158 8.45 -27.96 -17.94
N LEU A 159 9.50 -27.27 -17.49
CA LEU A 159 10.79 -27.23 -18.18
C LEU A 159 11.37 -28.63 -18.35
N LYS A 160 11.39 -29.41 -17.27
CA LYS A 160 11.84 -30.80 -17.29
C LYS A 160 11.01 -31.68 -18.23
N PHE A 161 9.69 -31.50 -18.26
CA PHE A 161 8.82 -32.23 -19.18
C PHE A 161 9.13 -31.92 -20.65
N VAL A 162 9.38 -30.65 -20.99
CA VAL A 162 9.75 -30.25 -22.36
C VAL A 162 11.11 -30.82 -22.74
N GLU A 163 12.07 -30.83 -21.82
CA GLU A 163 13.40 -31.41 -22.03
C GLU A 163 13.35 -32.95 -22.19
N GLU A 164 12.45 -33.62 -21.46
CA GLU A 164 12.24 -35.06 -21.56
C GLU A 164 11.34 -35.46 -22.75
N LEU A 165 10.77 -34.51 -23.49
CA LEU A 165 9.86 -34.81 -24.59
C LEU A 165 10.62 -35.20 -25.86
N ASP A 166 10.71 -36.51 -26.10
CA ASP A 166 11.28 -37.07 -27.32
C ASP A 166 10.25 -37.10 -28.46
N TYR A 167 10.22 -36.02 -29.25
CA TYR A 167 9.33 -35.90 -30.42
C TYR A 167 9.67 -36.89 -31.52
N ASP A 168 10.94 -37.22 -31.71
CA ASP A 168 11.39 -38.06 -32.82
C ASP A 168 10.86 -39.49 -32.67
N LYS A 169 10.87 -40.02 -31.44
CA LYS A 169 10.25 -41.31 -31.13
C LYS A 169 8.76 -41.37 -31.49
N TYR A 170 8.01 -40.30 -31.25
CA TYR A 170 6.56 -40.26 -31.50
C TYR A 170 6.22 -39.96 -32.96
N ILE A 171 7.01 -39.13 -33.63
CA ILE A 171 6.85 -38.81 -35.04
C ILE A 171 7.16 -40.03 -35.90
N GLU A 172 8.11 -40.86 -35.50
CA GLU A 172 8.48 -42.08 -36.23
C GLU A 172 7.56 -43.27 -35.98
N ASP A 173 6.73 -43.21 -34.93
CA ASP A 173 5.79 -44.27 -34.60
C ASP A 173 4.79 -44.51 -35.75
N LEU A 174 4.82 -45.75 -36.27
CA LEU A 174 4.00 -46.17 -37.40
C LEU A 174 2.51 -46.13 -37.05
N GLU A 175 2.15 -46.33 -35.78
CA GLU A 175 0.75 -46.28 -35.34
C GLU A 175 0.21 -44.85 -35.44
N VAL A 176 1.01 -43.86 -35.01
CA VAL A 176 0.66 -42.43 -35.08
C VAL A 176 0.56 -41.98 -36.53
N LYS A 177 1.53 -42.36 -37.37
CA LYS A 177 1.48 -42.08 -38.81
C LYS A 177 0.23 -42.69 -39.45
N HIS A 178 -0.08 -43.94 -39.13
CA HIS A 178 -1.26 -44.61 -39.66
C HIS A 178 -2.57 -43.97 -39.19
N ALA A 179 -2.67 -43.57 -37.92
CA ALA A 179 -3.82 -42.84 -37.40
C ALA A 179 -4.02 -41.49 -38.11
N LEU A 180 -2.94 -40.75 -38.33
CA LEU A 180 -2.97 -39.50 -39.11
C LEU A 180 -3.36 -39.74 -40.56
N GLU A 181 -2.89 -40.82 -41.18
CA GLU A 181 -3.28 -41.24 -42.54
C GLU A 181 -4.79 -41.49 -42.62
N ILE A 182 -5.36 -42.24 -41.65
CA ILE A 182 -6.79 -42.51 -41.57
C ILE A 182 -7.60 -41.21 -41.41
N ILE A 183 -7.16 -40.31 -40.52
CA ILE A 183 -7.81 -39.01 -40.30
C ILE A 183 -7.77 -38.19 -41.59
N LYS A 184 -6.61 -38.09 -42.25
CA LYS A 184 -6.46 -37.39 -43.54
C LYS A 184 -7.42 -37.95 -44.58
N ASN A 185 -7.49 -39.28 -44.71
CA ASN A 185 -8.39 -39.96 -45.65
C ASN A 185 -9.87 -39.73 -45.31
N ARG A 186 -10.23 -39.64 -44.02
CA ARG A 186 -11.60 -39.33 -43.62
C ARG A 186 -11.94 -37.87 -43.90
N VAL A 187 -11.02 -36.95 -43.61
CA VAL A 187 -11.17 -35.53 -43.88
C VAL A 187 -11.32 -35.27 -45.38
N THR A 188 -10.49 -35.89 -46.24
CA THR A 188 -10.61 -35.75 -47.70
C THR A 188 -11.95 -36.26 -48.23
N LYS A 189 -12.45 -37.39 -47.71
CA LYS A 189 -13.79 -37.91 -48.03
C LYS A 189 -14.89 -36.94 -47.60
N ILE A 190 -14.86 -36.42 -46.37
CA ILE A 190 -15.84 -35.44 -45.88
C ILE A 190 -15.82 -34.17 -46.76
N ILE A 191 -14.62 -33.74 -47.14
CA ILE A 191 -14.38 -32.59 -47.99
C ILE A 191 -14.91 -32.81 -49.43
N GLN A 192 -14.89 -34.04 -49.95
CA GLN A 192 -15.50 -34.42 -51.22
C GLN A 192 -17.04 -34.49 -51.12
N GLU A 193 -17.56 -35.05 -50.04
CA GLU A 193 -19.00 -35.17 -49.76
C GLU A 193 -19.65 -33.80 -49.48
N LYS A 194 -18.91 -32.86 -48.87
CA LYS A 194 -19.39 -31.53 -48.47
C LYS A 194 -18.39 -30.45 -48.92
N PRO A 195 -18.43 -30.01 -50.18
CA PRO A 195 -17.50 -29.01 -50.71
C PRO A 195 -17.59 -27.64 -50.02
N GLU A 196 -18.74 -27.30 -49.42
CA GLU A 196 -18.95 -26.07 -48.63
C GLU A 196 -18.03 -25.97 -47.40
N LEU A 197 -17.52 -27.10 -46.89
CA LEU A 197 -16.62 -27.11 -45.74
C LEU A 197 -15.17 -26.75 -46.13
N LYS A 198 -14.79 -26.87 -47.41
CA LYS A 198 -13.45 -26.44 -47.88
C LYS A 198 -13.22 -24.95 -47.66
N GLU A 199 -14.25 -24.14 -47.88
CA GLU A 199 -14.16 -22.68 -47.76
C GLU A 199 -14.10 -22.20 -46.31
N LYS A 200 -14.66 -22.97 -45.36
CA LYS A 200 -14.58 -22.68 -43.92
C LYS A 200 -13.31 -23.22 -43.27
N ALA A 201 -12.79 -24.36 -43.73
CA ALA A 201 -11.61 -25.02 -43.16
C ALA A 201 -10.29 -24.38 -43.60
N PHE A 202 -10.24 -23.77 -44.78
CA PHE A 202 -9.08 -23.05 -45.28
C PHE A 202 -9.54 -21.67 -45.77
N PRO A 203 -9.48 -20.61 -44.96
CA PRO A 203 -9.68 -19.26 -45.46
C PRO A 203 -8.65 -19.01 -46.57
N LYS A 204 -9.11 -19.04 -47.83
CA LYS A 204 -8.31 -18.67 -49.00
C LYS A 204 -7.76 -17.28 -48.72
N THR A 205 -6.44 -17.16 -48.85
CA THR A 205 -5.68 -15.92 -48.76
C THR A 205 -5.82 -15.19 -47.42
N VAL A 206 -4.96 -15.55 -46.46
CA VAL A 206 -4.32 -14.49 -45.67
C VAL A 206 -3.48 -13.71 -46.70
N HIS A 207 -4.05 -12.66 -47.28
CA HIS A 207 -3.23 -11.63 -47.88
C HIS A 207 -2.31 -11.14 -46.77
N PHE A 208 -1.03 -11.50 -46.85
CA PHE A 208 0.02 -10.83 -46.11
C PHE A 208 0.04 -9.38 -46.62
N LYS A 209 -0.83 -8.55 -46.06
CA LYS A 209 -0.64 -7.11 -46.07
C LYS A 209 0.62 -6.90 -45.25
N GLU A 210 1.69 -6.49 -45.91
CA GLU A 210 2.82 -5.86 -45.24
C GLU A 210 2.28 -4.60 -44.57
N SER A 211 1.75 -4.79 -43.36
CA SER A 211 1.26 -3.71 -42.53
C SER A 211 2.49 -3.01 -42.00
N GLN A 212 2.75 -1.82 -42.52
CA GLN A 212 3.54 -0.79 -41.85
C GLN A 212 3.27 -0.85 -40.33
N PRO A 213 4.30 -0.73 -39.47
CA PRO A 213 4.23 -1.06 -38.06
C PRO A 213 3.18 -0.18 -37.37
N LYS A 214 1.98 -0.73 -37.23
CA LYS A 214 0.98 -0.18 -36.31
C LYS A 214 1.38 -0.70 -34.94
N HIS A 215 1.65 0.26 -34.05
CA HIS A 215 1.89 -0.01 -32.64
C HIS A 215 0.92 -1.08 -32.11
N PRO A 216 1.39 -2.00 -31.25
CA PRO A 216 0.56 -3.08 -30.74
C PRO A 216 -0.68 -2.48 -30.09
N LYS A 217 -1.86 -2.82 -30.63
CA LYS A 217 -3.06 -2.78 -29.80
C LYS A 217 -2.91 -3.95 -28.85
N GLU A 218 -2.65 -3.63 -27.59
CA GLU A 218 -2.70 -4.56 -26.48
C GLU A 218 -4.05 -5.28 -26.53
N GLU A 219 -4.04 -6.55 -26.90
CA GLU A 219 -5.12 -7.45 -26.54
C GLU A 219 -5.22 -7.42 -25.02
N PRO A 220 -6.44 -7.38 -24.43
CA PRO A 220 -6.57 -7.40 -22.99
C PRO A 220 -5.96 -8.70 -22.49
N ALA A 221 -4.78 -8.59 -21.87
CA ALA A 221 -4.18 -9.66 -21.11
C ALA A 221 -5.26 -10.22 -20.19
N TRP A 222 -5.38 -11.54 -20.16
CA TRP A 222 -6.22 -12.23 -19.19
C TRP A 222 -5.91 -11.66 -17.81
N ASP A 223 -6.81 -10.82 -17.30
CA ASP A 223 -6.56 -9.99 -16.14
C ASP A 223 -6.64 -10.87 -14.89
N THR A 224 -5.48 -11.37 -14.46
CA THR A 224 -5.29 -12.06 -13.18
C THR A 224 -5.38 -11.12 -11.98
N SER A 225 -5.68 -9.83 -12.19
CA SER A 225 -5.94 -8.89 -11.11
C SER A 225 -7.35 -9.14 -10.58
N THR A 226 -7.49 -10.14 -9.71
CA THR A 226 -8.52 -10.04 -8.66
C THR A 226 -8.04 -8.99 -7.67
N ASN A 227 -7.99 -7.72 -8.12
CA ASN A 227 -7.66 -6.60 -7.26
C ASN A 227 -8.79 -6.54 -6.23
N PRO A 228 -8.52 -6.62 -4.91
CA PRO A 228 -9.57 -6.49 -3.92
C PRO A 228 -10.24 -5.15 -4.15
N GLU A 229 -11.48 -5.18 -4.67
CA GLU A 229 -12.32 -4.05 -5.07
C GLU A 229 -12.06 -2.90 -4.07
N SER A 230 -11.38 -1.85 -4.53
CA SER A 230 -10.93 -0.78 -3.65
C SER A 230 -12.16 -0.18 -2.98
N LYS A 231 -12.00 0.40 -1.79
CA LYS A 231 -13.16 1.02 -1.11
C LYS A 231 -13.85 2.03 -2.02
N GLU A 232 -13.07 2.77 -2.80
CA GLU A 232 -13.53 3.73 -3.82
C GLU A 232 -14.37 3.06 -4.91
N ASP A 233 -13.98 1.88 -5.39
CA ASP A 233 -14.74 1.11 -6.40
C ASP A 233 -16.10 0.63 -5.87
N LYS A 234 -16.15 0.24 -4.58
CA LYS A 234 -17.42 -0.14 -3.94
C LYS A 234 -18.37 1.05 -3.85
N TYR A 235 -17.86 2.22 -3.45
CA TYR A 235 -18.65 3.46 -3.43
C TYR A 235 -19.12 3.87 -4.84
N LEU A 236 -18.28 3.73 -5.87
CA LEU A 236 -18.66 3.96 -7.28
C LEU A 236 -19.82 3.06 -7.71
N LYS A 237 -19.77 1.79 -7.33
CA LYS A 237 -20.80 0.79 -7.68
C LYS A 237 -22.10 1.01 -6.92
N GLU A 238 -22.03 1.45 -5.67
CA GLU A 238 -23.19 1.83 -4.86
C GLU A 238 -23.82 3.13 -5.36
N ALA A 239 -23.02 4.17 -5.63
CA ALA A 239 -23.50 5.43 -6.20
C ALA A 239 -24.18 5.20 -7.57
N LYS A 240 -23.67 4.27 -8.38
CA LYS A 240 -24.32 3.83 -9.62
C LYS A 240 -25.72 3.28 -9.39
N LYS A 241 -25.86 2.32 -8.47
CA LYS A 241 -27.17 1.71 -8.14
C LYS A 241 -28.16 2.75 -7.60
N ILE A 242 -27.69 3.69 -6.77
CA ILE A 242 -28.51 4.77 -6.23
C ILE A 242 -28.95 5.72 -7.34
N ALA A 243 -28.05 6.13 -8.23
CA ALA A 243 -28.38 7.00 -9.36
C ALA A 243 -29.40 6.35 -10.31
N ASP A 244 -29.26 5.05 -10.61
CA ASP A 244 -30.24 4.29 -11.39
C ASP A 244 -31.62 4.27 -10.72
N LYS A 245 -31.67 4.11 -9.40
CA LYS A 245 -32.91 4.12 -8.62
C LYS A 245 -33.57 5.50 -8.64
N ILE A 246 -32.81 6.58 -8.42
CA ILE A 246 -33.32 7.97 -8.46
C ILE A 246 -33.89 8.29 -9.85
N LEU A 247 -33.18 7.93 -10.91
CA LEU A 247 -33.63 8.18 -12.29
C LEU A 247 -34.87 7.36 -12.68
N LYS A 248 -35.09 6.21 -12.03
CA LYS A 248 -36.28 5.39 -12.20
C LYS A 248 -37.48 5.95 -11.43
N GLU A 249 -37.25 6.48 -10.24
CA GLU A 249 -38.28 7.04 -9.36
C GLU A 249 -38.72 8.45 -9.79
N GLN A 250 -37.81 9.24 -10.37
CA GLN A 250 -38.05 10.63 -10.76
C GLN A 250 -37.91 10.79 -12.28
N PRO A 251 -38.99 10.58 -13.08
CA PRO A 251 -38.92 10.68 -14.54
C PRO A 251 -38.57 12.08 -15.03
N ASN A 252 -38.95 13.12 -14.30
CA ASN A 252 -38.56 14.50 -14.59
C ASN A 252 -37.05 14.70 -14.52
N LEU A 253 -36.38 14.03 -13.57
CA LEU A 253 -34.93 14.14 -13.37
C LEU A 253 -34.16 13.41 -14.49
N LYS A 254 -34.74 12.36 -15.05
CA LYS A 254 -34.16 11.61 -16.18
C LYS A 254 -34.04 12.42 -17.46
N ASN A 255 -34.92 13.41 -17.65
CA ASN A 255 -34.85 14.31 -18.81
C ASN A 255 -33.80 15.42 -18.63
N ILE A 256 -33.36 15.68 -17.39
CA ILE A 256 -32.50 16.82 -17.06
C ILE A 256 -31.07 16.37 -16.74
N HIS A 257 -30.92 15.25 -16.04
CA HIS A 257 -29.63 14.75 -15.56
C HIS A 257 -29.32 13.37 -16.10
N SER A 258 -28.06 13.19 -16.50
CA SER A 258 -27.52 11.88 -16.84
C SER A 258 -27.17 11.10 -15.57
N ASN A 259 -27.12 9.78 -15.71
CA ASN A 259 -26.70 8.88 -14.64
C ASN A 259 -25.32 9.27 -14.07
N SER A 260 -24.39 9.68 -14.93
CA SER A 260 -23.06 10.15 -14.51
C SER A 260 -23.12 11.41 -13.65
N SER A 261 -23.98 12.36 -14.01
CA SER A 261 -24.15 13.63 -13.27
C SER A 261 -24.67 13.38 -11.85
N ILE A 262 -25.67 12.50 -11.71
CA ILE A 262 -26.22 12.15 -10.39
C ILE A 262 -25.21 11.36 -9.55
N ARG A 263 -24.44 10.45 -10.15
CA ARG A 263 -23.34 9.78 -9.42
C ARG A 263 -22.34 10.77 -8.86
N GLN A 264 -21.92 11.74 -9.65
CA GLN A 264 -20.95 12.74 -9.22
C GLN A 264 -21.52 13.59 -8.07
N LEU A 265 -22.79 13.99 -8.13
CA LEU A 265 -23.46 14.68 -7.02
C LEU A 265 -23.50 13.85 -5.73
N ILE A 266 -23.77 12.54 -5.84
CA ILE A 266 -23.76 11.63 -4.67
C ILE A 266 -22.36 11.55 -4.07
N MET A 267 -21.33 11.42 -4.91
CA MET A 267 -19.94 11.36 -4.44
C MET A 267 -19.48 12.66 -3.80
N GLU A 268 -19.82 13.80 -4.41
CA GLU A 268 -19.54 15.11 -3.85
C GLU A 268 -20.22 15.29 -2.49
N SER A 269 -21.48 14.85 -2.36
CA SER A 269 -22.21 14.96 -1.09
C SER A 269 -21.63 14.12 0.04
N LEU A 270 -20.96 13.02 -0.28
CA LEU A 270 -20.25 12.18 0.70
C LEU A 270 -18.93 12.81 1.15
N ASN A 271 -18.30 13.62 0.28
CA ASN A 271 -17.07 14.34 0.57
C ASN A 271 -17.31 15.75 1.14
N ALA A 272 -18.54 16.26 1.04
CA ALA A 272 -18.90 17.58 1.53
C ALA A 272 -18.86 17.60 3.07
N GLU A 273 -18.10 18.55 3.63
CA GLU A 273 -18.11 18.81 5.06
C GLU A 273 -19.54 19.21 5.51
N PRO A 274 -19.99 18.78 6.70
CA PRO A 274 -21.30 19.13 7.19
C PRO A 274 -21.45 20.65 7.22
N PRO A 275 -22.65 21.19 6.91
CA PRO A 275 -22.86 22.63 6.87
C PRO A 275 -22.46 23.23 8.22
N LYS A 276 -21.50 24.16 8.19
CA LYS A 276 -21.03 24.86 9.37
C LYS A 276 -22.14 25.80 9.83
N ILE A 277 -22.97 25.33 10.75
CA ILE A 277 -24.01 26.14 11.40
C ILE A 277 -23.29 27.17 12.27
N THR A 278 -23.09 28.38 11.73
CA THR A 278 -22.68 29.53 12.55
C THR A 278 -23.91 29.99 13.31
N VAL A 279 -24.05 29.53 14.55
CA VAL A 279 -25.01 30.12 15.49
C VAL A 279 -24.54 31.53 15.78
N VAL A 280 -25.24 32.52 15.24
CA VAL A 280 -25.04 33.92 15.60
C VAL A 280 -25.56 34.08 17.02
N ASN A 281 -24.66 34.13 17.99
CA ASN A 281 -25.02 34.52 19.35
C ASN A 281 -25.40 36.01 19.33
N GLU A 282 -26.69 36.31 19.40
CA GLU A 282 -27.25 37.66 19.63
C GLU A 282 -27.02 38.15 21.07
N GLY A 283 -25.89 37.77 21.69
CA GLY A 283 -25.49 38.31 22.99
C GLY A 283 -25.02 39.76 22.86
N PRO A 284 -25.08 40.57 23.93
CA PRO A 284 -24.68 41.97 23.88
C PRO A 284 -23.19 42.08 23.49
N VAL A 285 -22.96 42.59 22.29
CA VAL A 285 -21.64 42.77 21.67
C VAL A 285 -20.78 43.67 22.55
N LYS A 286 -19.66 43.14 23.06
CA LYS A 286 -18.58 43.96 23.61
C LYS A 286 -18.01 44.80 22.47
N LYS A 287 -18.18 46.12 22.53
CA LYS A 287 -18.00 47.11 21.46
C LYS A 287 -16.66 47.12 20.68
N ASN A 288 -15.66 46.30 21.04
CA ASN A 288 -14.27 46.52 20.59
C ASN A 288 -13.56 45.32 19.94
N VAL A 289 -14.28 44.26 19.55
CA VAL A 289 -13.66 43.17 18.76
C VAL A 289 -14.52 42.90 17.52
N ILE A 290 -14.34 43.74 16.51
CA ILE A 290 -14.88 43.50 15.18
C ILE A 290 -13.86 42.61 14.47
N ASP A 291 -14.21 41.35 14.28
CA ASP A 291 -13.39 40.42 13.52
C ASP A 291 -13.41 40.85 12.05
N ALA A 292 -12.25 41.17 11.49
CA ALA A 292 -12.14 41.77 10.14
C ALA A 292 -12.68 40.84 9.03
N SER A 293 -12.91 39.57 9.34
CA SER A 293 -13.55 38.58 8.47
C SER A 293 -15.07 38.68 8.38
N ASN A 294 -15.73 39.44 9.26
CA ASN A 294 -17.18 39.64 9.25
C ASN A 294 -17.61 40.93 8.52
N LEU A 295 -16.66 41.66 7.91
CA LEU A 295 -16.97 42.86 7.15
C LEU A 295 -17.39 42.48 5.71
N PRO A 296 -18.58 42.91 5.25
CA PRO A 296 -19.17 42.44 3.98
C PRO A 296 -18.45 42.89 2.70
N TYR A 297 -17.32 43.60 2.79
CA TYR A 297 -16.66 44.23 1.64
C TYR A 297 -15.13 44.03 1.59
N LEU A 298 -14.56 43.17 2.44
CA LEU A 298 -13.14 42.84 2.32
C LEU A 298 -12.93 41.80 1.21
N HIS A 299 -12.80 42.27 -0.04
CA HIS A 299 -12.28 41.46 -1.14
C HIS A 299 -10.88 40.98 -0.76
N ARG A 300 -10.74 39.68 -0.48
CA ARG A 300 -9.43 39.04 -0.27
C ARG A 300 -8.71 39.01 -1.61
N ASN A 301 -7.83 39.98 -1.83
CA ASN A 301 -6.97 40.02 -3.01
C ASN A 301 -5.95 38.88 -2.90
N PRO A 302 -6.01 37.81 -3.73
CA PRO A 302 -5.13 36.66 -3.60
C PRO A 302 -3.82 36.92 -4.37
N ALA A 303 -3.04 37.88 -3.91
CA ALA A 303 -1.73 38.15 -4.49
C ALA A 303 -0.82 38.85 -3.47
N ILE A 304 -0.30 38.10 -2.48
CA ILE A 304 1.08 38.12 -1.94
C ILE A 304 1.35 36.73 -1.32
#